data_AF-A0A970DPY4-F1
#
_entry.id   AF-A0A970DPY4-F1
#
_cell.length_a   1.000
_cell.length_b   1.000
_cell.length_c   1.000
_cell.angle_alpha   90.00
_cell.angle_beta   90.00
_cell.angle_gamma   90.00
#
_symmetry.space_group_name_H-M   'P 1'
#
loop_
_entity.id
_entity.type
_entity.pdbx_description
1 polymer ?
#
loop_
_entity_poly.entity_id
_entity_poly.type
_entity_poly.pdbx_seq_one_letter_code
_entity_poly.pdbx_strand_id
1 'polypeptide(L)'
;MKRNIAIIIIGLLLFVLASSYYFLEKRKPKIGSQLIITDTEKEVLSYLKSKNYEVIEFNDKSYYQYILTEEMLKDESKSAIWSNIKNPKEYLGKNIEEHYAVVSNHPLQKKYPDKRILLKILKVEDQIIGGFAIVEPEYGTIYNLDGSKIISK
;
A
#
# COMPACT_ATOMS: atom_id res chain seq x y z
N MET A 1 -26.03 51.59 -9.32
CA MET A 1 -24.76 50.93 -9.69
C MET A 1 -24.12 50.16 -8.53
N LYS A 2 -23.87 50.77 -7.36
CA LYS A 2 -23.22 50.10 -6.20
C LYS A 2 -23.96 48.86 -5.67
N ARG A 3 -25.30 48.85 -5.68
CA ARG A 3 -26.13 47.71 -5.23
C ARG A 3 -25.96 46.45 -6.10
N ASN A 4 -25.76 46.62 -7.42
CA ASN A 4 -25.58 45.51 -8.35
C ASN A 4 -24.17 44.92 -8.23
N ILE A 5 -23.17 45.76 -7.97
CA ILE A 5 -21.78 45.33 -7.72
C ILE A 5 -21.70 44.50 -6.42
N ALA A 6 -22.41 44.91 -5.36
CA ALA A 6 -22.45 44.16 -4.10
C ALA A 6 -23.03 42.74 -4.28
N ILE A 7 -24.10 42.59 -5.09
CA ILE A 7 -24.73 41.29 -5.36
C ILE A 7 -23.77 40.37 -6.13
N ILE A 8 -23.04 40.90 -7.11
CA ILE A 8 -22.04 40.12 -7.87
C ILE A 8 -20.91 39.66 -6.96
N ILE A 9 -20.40 40.52 -6.08
CA ILE A 9 -19.33 40.17 -5.13
C ILE A 9 -19.79 39.07 -4.17
N ILE A 10 -21.01 39.18 -3.62
CA ILE A 10 -21.57 38.16 -2.72
C ILE A 10 -21.72 36.83 -3.45
N GLY A 11 -22.23 36.83 -4.69
CA GLY A 11 -22.36 35.62 -5.49
C GLY A 11 -21.03 34.93 -5.76
N LEU A 12 -19.98 35.71 -6.07
CA LEU A 12 -18.65 35.19 -6.35
C LEU A 12 -17.99 34.62 -5.09
N LEU A 13 -18.21 35.25 -3.94
CA LEU A 13 -17.71 34.78 -2.64
C LEU A 13 -18.39 33.47 -2.22
N LEU A 14 -19.69 33.34 -2.44
CA LEU A 14 -20.43 32.09 -2.23
C LEU A 14 -19.97 30.99 -3.19
N PHE A 15 -19.64 31.31 -4.44
CA PHE A 15 -19.10 30.34 -5.39
C PHE A 15 -17.70 29.84 -4.99
N VAL A 16 -16.82 30.72 -4.51
CA VAL A 16 -15.50 30.33 -3.98
C VAL A 16 -15.63 29.46 -2.73
N LEU A 17 -16.56 29.80 -1.82
CA LEU A 17 -16.83 28.97 -0.64
C LEU A 17 -17.44 27.61 -1.02
N ALA A 18 -18.36 27.56 -1.97
CA ALA A 18 -18.98 26.32 -2.44
C ALA A 18 -17.98 25.42 -3.18
N SER A 19 -17.10 25.98 -4.00
CA SER A 19 -16.04 25.23 -4.69
C SER A 19 -14.95 24.75 -3.73
N SER A 20 -14.56 25.56 -2.74
CA SER A 20 -13.68 25.14 -1.65
C SER A 20 -14.30 24.02 -0.82
N TYR A 21 -15.58 24.14 -0.46
CA TYR A 21 -16.34 23.09 0.23
C TYR A 21 -16.42 21.80 -0.60
N TYR A 22 -16.76 21.90 -1.89
CA TYR A 22 -16.82 20.77 -2.80
C TYR A 22 -15.45 20.09 -2.97
N PHE A 23 -14.38 20.87 -3.01
CA PHE A 23 -13.01 20.37 -3.07
C PHE A 23 -12.58 19.68 -1.77
N LEU A 24 -12.99 20.20 -0.61
CA LEU A 24 -12.77 19.59 0.70
C LEU A 24 -13.56 18.27 0.85
N GLU A 25 -14.81 18.21 0.37
CA GLU A 25 -15.62 16.99 0.37
C GLU A 25 -14.97 15.87 -0.47
N LYS A 26 -14.38 16.21 -1.63
CA LYS A 26 -13.63 15.24 -2.45
C LYS A 26 -12.30 14.80 -1.84
N ARG A 27 -11.72 15.58 -0.92
CA ARG A 27 -10.48 15.23 -0.20
C ARG A 27 -10.72 14.45 1.08
N LYS A 28 -11.95 14.40 1.59
CA LYS A 28 -12.25 13.46 2.67
C LYS A 28 -12.00 12.06 2.10
N PRO A 29 -11.12 11.24 2.70
CA PRO A 29 -11.09 9.82 2.38
C PRO A 29 -12.54 9.31 2.47
N LYS A 30 -12.94 8.40 1.58
CA LYS A 30 -14.25 7.74 1.64
C LYS A 30 -14.35 6.92 2.95
N ILE A 31 -14.54 7.62 4.06
CA ILE A 31 -14.96 7.08 5.34
C ILE A 31 -16.47 6.92 5.18
N GLY A 32 -16.90 5.84 4.53
CA GLY A 32 -18.32 5.73 4.15
C GLY A 32 -18.76 4.44 3.44
N SER A 33 -17.84 3.58 3.00
CA SER A 33 -18.15 2.14 3.00
C SER A 33 -17.56 1.60 4.29
N GLN A 34 -18.33 0.90 5.11
CA GLN A 34 -17.74 0.00 6.09
C GLN A 34 -16.79 -0.92 5.30
N LEU A 35 -15.48 -0.66 5.38
CA LEU A 35 -14.47 -1.63 4.98
C LEU A 35 -14.79 -2.87 5.80
N ILE A 36 -15.40 -3.87 5.19
CA ILE A 36 -15.46 -5.20 5.77
C ILE A 36 -14.01 -5.69 5.68
N ILE A 37 -13.21 -5.32 6.67
CA ILE A 37 -11.86 -5.82 6.83
C ILE A 37 -12.01 -7.33 7.04
N THR A 38 -11.58 -8.09 6.04
CA THR A 38 -11.50 -9.55 6.11
C THR A 38 -10.63 -9.97 7.29
N ASP A 39 -10.81 -11.18 7.81
CA ASP A 39 -9.97 -11.65 8.92
C ASP A 39 -8.48 -11.66 8.54
N THR A 40 -8.17 -11.96 7.28
CA THR A 40 -6.82 -11.85 6.73
C THR A 40 -6.28 -10.42 6.75
N GLU A 41 -7.08 -9.41 6.39
CA GLU A 41 -6.65 -8.01 6.47
C GLU A 41 -6.43 -7.57 7.93
N LYS A 42 -7.17 -8.13 8.90
CA LYS A 42 -6.90 -7.87 10.34
C LYS A 42 -5.55 -8.45 10.77
N GLU A 43 -5.20 -9.64 10.29
CA GLU A 43 -3.89 -10.25 10.55
C GLU A 43 -2.76 -9.42 9.94
N VAL A 44 -2.90 -9.02 8.66
CA VAL A 44 -1.94 -8.15 7.97
C VAL A 44 -1.83 -6.81 8.68
N LEU A 45 -2.94 -6.19 9.07
CA LEU A 45 -2.95 -4.95 9.84
C LEU A 45 -2.17 -5.09 11.15
N SER A 46 -2.39 -6.18 11.88
CA SER A 46 -1.72 -6.46 13.16
C SER A 46 -0.21 -6.66 12.96
N TYR A 47 0.18 -7.39 11.91
CA TYR A 47 1.56 -7.57 11.52
C TYR A 47 2.24 -6.24 11.19
N LEU A 48 1.62 -5.41 10.35
CA LEU A 48 2.17 -4.10 9.95
C LEU A 48 2.28 -3.13 11.13
N LYS A 49 1.28 -3.10 12.02
CA LYS A 49 1.35 -2.33 13.27
C LYS A 49 2.50 -2.78 14.17
N SER A 50 2.77 -4.09 14.24
CA SER A 50 3.92 -4.62 15.00
C SER A 50 5.27 -4.15 14.43
N LYS A 51 5.30 -3.73 13.17
CA LYS A 51 6.45 -3.13 12.47
C LYS A 51 6.46 -1.60 12.53
N ASN A 52 5.57 -1.00 13.32
CA ASN A 52 5.42 0.45 13.45
C ASN A 52 4.94 1.15 12.16
N TYR A 53 4.25 0.42 11.28
CA TYR A 53 3.64 1.00 10.07
C TYR A 53 2.18 1.35 10.30
N GLU A 54 1.77 2.48 9.74
CA GLU A 54 0.38 2.90 9.71
C GLU A 54 -0.19 2.60 8.31
N VAL A 55 -1.29 1.84 8.27
CA VAL A 55 -1.94 1.46 7.01
C VAL A 55 -2.88 2.59 6.59
N ILE A 56 -2.61 3.16 5.42
CA ILE A 56 -3.42 4.22 4.81
C ILE A 56 -4.54 3.61 3.98
N GLU A 57 -4.24 2.52 3.27
CA GLU A 57 -5.14 1.89 2.30
C GLU A 57 -4.77 0.42 2.14
N PHE A 58 -5.77 -0.47 2.25
CA PHE A 58 -5.66 -1.82 1.68
C PHE A 58 -6.04 -1.72 0.20
N ASN A 59 -5.28 -2.41 -0.65
CA ASN A 59 -5.60 -2.41 -2.08
C ASN A 59 -6.57 -3.55 -2.39
N ASP A 60 -7.86 -3.26 -2.27
CA ASP A 60 -9.00 -4.20 -2.42
C ASP A 60 -9.01 -4.97 -3.76
N LYS A 61 -8.24 -4.53 -4.76
CA LYS A 61 -8.16 -5.15 -6.10
C LYS A 61 -6.90 -5.96 -6.33
N SER A 62 -6.06 -6.13 -5.32
CA SER A 62 -4.69 -6.59 -5.57
C SER A 62 -4.27 -7.67 -4.58
N TYR A 63 -5.07 -8.72 -4.58
CA TYR A 63 -4.73 -10.02 -4.04
C TYR A 63 -4.17 -10.89 -5.18
N TYR A 64 -2.99 -11.48 -4.99
CA TYR A 64 -2.40 -12.41 -5.95
C TYR A 64 -2.11 -13.74 -5.28
N GLN A 65 -2.45 -14.85 -5.94
CA GLN A 65 -2.18 -16.19 -5.43
C GLN A 65 -1.41 -17.02 -6.45
N TYR A 66 -0.52 -17.86 -5.96
CA TYR A 66 0.23 -18.80 -6.78
C TYR A 66 0.78 -19.97 -5.96
N ILE A 67 1.02 -21.09 -6.62
CA ILE A 67 1.78 -22.20 -6.03
C ILE A 67 3.26 -21.91 -6.19
N LEU A 68 4.03 -21.93 -5.10
CA LEU A 68 5.47 -21.75 -5.17
C LEU A 68 6.13 -22.97 -5.80
N THR A 69 6.79 -22.78 -6.94
CA THR A 69 7.59 -23.82 -7.61
C THR A 69 9.07 -23.61 -7.42
N GLU A 70 9.86 -24.65 -7.67
CA GLU A 70 11.33 -24.56 -7.59
C GLU A 70 11.90 -23.60 -8.64
N GLU A 71 11.26 -23.51 -9.81
CA GLU A 71 11.64 -22.58 -10.88
C GLU A 71 11.52 -21.12 -10.43
N MET A 72 10.49 -20.78 -9.66
CA MET A 72 10.30 -19.42 -9.13
C MET A 72 11.36 -19.00 -8.11
N LEU A 73 12.00 -19.97 -7.44
CA LEU A 73 13.15 -19.70 -6.56
C LEU A 73 14.45 -19.48 -7.35
N LYS A 74 14.53 -20.01 -8.57
CA LYS A 74 15.70 -19.92 -9.47
C LYS A 74 15.61 -18.73 -10.43
N ASP A 75 14.40 -18.27 -10.73
CA ASP A 75 14.13 -17.11 -11.58
C ASP A 75 14.70 -15.83 -10.94
N GLU A 76 15.71 -15.22 -11.56
CA GLU A 76 16.37 -14.00 -11.05
C GLU A 76 15.41 -12.83 -10.80
N SER A 77 14.31 -12.75 -11.57
CA SER A 77 13.31 -11.70 -11.40
C SER A 77 12.48 -11.87 -10.12
N LYS A 78 12.41 -13.11 -9.60
CA LYS A 78 11.63 -13.50 -8.40
C LYS A 78 12.52 -13.90 -7.22
N SER A 79 13.76 -14.28 -7.47
CA SER A 79 14.73 -14.70 -6.45
C SER A 79 15.02 -13.57 -5.47
N ALA A 80 14.96 -12.32 -5.93
CA ALA A 80 15.05 -11.14 -5.09
C ALA A 80 14.01 -11.16 -3.95
N ILE A 81 12.73 -11.46 -4.26
CA ILE A 81 11.66 -11.56 -3.26
C ILE A 81 11.96 -12.70 -2.28
N TRP A 82 12.27 -13.88 -2.80
CA TRP A 82 12.46 -15.09 -1.99
C TRP A 82 13.76 -15.10 -1.18
N SER A 83 14.78 -14.34 -1.58
CA SER A 83 16.06 -14.23 -0.88
C SER A 83 15.94 -13.67 0.54
N ASN A 84 14.88 -12.90 0.82
CA ASN A 84 14.62 -12.30 2.13
C ASN A 84 13.63 -13.10 2.98
N ILE A 85 13.04 -14.15 2.41
CA ILE A 85 12.18 -15.08 3.14
C ILE A 85 13.08 -16.13 3.80
N LYS A 86 12.87 -16.37 5.09
CA LYS A 86 13.60 -17.41 5.82
C LYS A 86 13.15 -18.78 5.30
N ASN A 87 14.13 -19.60 4.89
CA ASN A 87 13.93 -20.98 4.42
C ASN A 87 12.85 -21.11 3.32
N PRO A 88 12.99 -20.46 2.16
CA PRO A 88 11.92 -20.40 1.15
C PRO A 88 11.53 -21.79 0.59
N LYS A 89 12.44 -22.77 0.67
CA LYS A 89 12.17 -24.15 0.25
C LYS A 89 11.08 -24.86 1.07
N GLU A 90 10.82 -24.43 2.30
CA GLU A 90 9.77 -24.99 3.16
C GLU A 90 8.35 -24.70 2.63
N TYR A 91 8.22 -23.73 1.72
CA TYR A 91 6.96 -23.33 1.13
C TYR A 91 6.73 -23.88 -0.30
N LEU A 92 7.65 -24.72 -0.82
CA LEU A 92 7.48 -25.34 -2.14
C LEU A 92 6.20 -26.18 -2.21
N GLY A 93 5.45 -26.03 -3.29
CA GLY A 93 4.15 -26.68 -3.50
C GLY A 93 2.99 -26.08 -2.69
N LYS A 94 3.25 -25.07 -1.85
CA LYS A 94 2.19 -24.38 -1.09
C LYS A 94 1.62 -23.19 -1.86
N ASN A 95 0.38 -22.84 -1.52
CA ASN A 95 -0.26 -21.64 -2.02
C ASN A 95 0.27 -20.42 -1.27
N ILE A 96 0.86 -19.48 -2.01
CA ILE A 96 1.33 -18.19 -1.53
C ILE A 96 0.27 -17.16 -1.87
N GLU A 97 -0.11 -16.38 -0.88
CA GLU A 97 -1.03 -15.26 -1.01
C GLU A 97 -0.29 -13.95 -0.80
N GLU A 98 -0.42 -13.02 -1.75
CA GLU A 98 0.12 -11.67 -1.61
C GLU A 98 -1.01 -10.70 -1.23
N HIS A 99 -0.80 -9.98 -0.13
CA HIS A 99 -1.72 -9.00 0.44
C HIS A 99 -1.10 -7.61 0.40
N TYR A 100 -1.82 -6.64 -0.17
CA TYR A 100 -1.24 -5.34 -0.52
C TYR A 100 -1.73 -4.23 0.40
N ALA A 101 -0.81 -3.48 0.98
CA ALA A 101 -1.11 -2.36 1.87
C ALA A 101 -0.23 -1.15 1.57
N VAL A 102 -0.84 0.01 1.42
CA VAL A 102 -0.13 1.29 1.32
C VAL A 102 0.04 1.84 2.72
N VAL A 103 1.27 2.23 3.06
CA VAL A 103 1.63 2.61 4.43
C VAL A 103 2.28 3.99 4.53
N SER A 104 2.14 4.59 5.71
CA SER A 104 2.97 5.67 6.23
C SER A 104 3.97 5.14 7.26
N ASN A 105 4.92 6.00 7.64
CA ASN A 105 5.99 5.74 8.59
C ASN A 105 6.99 4.66 8.11
N HIS A 106 7.14 4.50 6.80
CA HIS A 106 8.10 3.56 6.22
C HIS A 106 9.48 4.22 6.04
N PRO A 107 10.62 3.56 6.31
CA PRO A 107 11.96 4.13 6.16
C PRO A 107 12.25 4.72 4.77
N LEU A 108 11.68 4.14 3.71
CA LEU A 108 11.80 4.64 2.34
C LEU A 108 11.24 6.06 2.15
N GLN A 109 10.30 6.51 2.98
CA GLN A 109 9.76 7.88 2.90
C GLN A 109 10.84 8.94 3.15
N LYS A 110 11.94 8.60 3.82
CA LYS A 110 13.09 9.52 3.97
C LYS A 110 13.74 9.84 2.62
N LYS A 111 13.79 8.86 1.72
CA LYS A 111 14.35 9.00 0.37
C LYS A 111 13.29 9.43 -0.64
N TYR A 112 12.03 9.05 -0.40
CA TYR A 112 10.90 9.24 -1.29
C TYR A 112 9.70 9.85 -0.55
N PRO A 113 9.79 11.10 -0.07
CA PRO A 113 8.79 11.69 0.82
C PRO A 113 7.40 11.86 0.20
N ASP A 114 7.35 12.14 -1.11
CA ASP A 114 6.10 12.39 -1.83
C ASP A 114 5.57 11.15 -2.58
N LYS A 115 6.14 9.98 -2.32
CA LYS A 115 5.79 8.73 -3.00
C LYS A 115 4.98 7.82 -2.09
N ARG A 116 4.08 7.05 -2.71
CA ARG A 116 3.34 5.99 -2.02
C ARG A 116 4.26 4.80 -1.83
N ILE A 117 4.26 4.23 -0.62
CA ILE A 117 4.99 3.02 -0.32
C ILE A 117 3.98 1.88 -0.25
N LEU A 118 4.04 0.99 -1.24
CA LEU A 118 3.23 -0.21 -1.32
C LEU A 118 4.00 -1.36 -0.68
N LEU A 119 3.43 -2.00 0.33
CA LEU A 119 3.90 -3.25 0.88
C LEU A 119 3.11 -4.42 0.29
N LYS A 120 3.83 -5.46 -0.12
CA LYS A 120 3.28 -6.75 -0.50
C LYS A 120 3.65 -7.78 0.56
N ILE A 121 2.65 -8.26 1.29
CA ILE A 121 2.80 -9.18 2.41
C ILE A 121 2.48 -10.59 1.94
N LEU A 122 3.42 -11.50 2.16
CA LEU A 122 3.30 -12.90 1.75
C LEU A 122 2.72 -13.72 2.91
N LYS A 123 1.63 -14.43 2.64
CA LYS A 123 0.97 -15.35 3.57
C LYS A 123 0.92 -16.75 2.96
N VAL A 124 1.08 -17.77 3.80
CA VAL A 124 0.89 -19.18 3.46
C VAL A 124 0.00 -19.78 4.52
N GLU A 125 -1.15 -20.33 4.12
CA GLU A 125 -2.18 -20.78 5.07
C GLU A 125 -2.47 -19.64 6.06
N ASP A 126 -2.29 -19.84 7.36
CA ASP A 126 -2.53 -18.83 8.41
C ASP A 126 -1.26 -18.13 8.92
N GLN A 127 -0.16 -18.21 8.16
CA GLN A 127 1.13 -17.65 8.55
C GLN A 127 1.59 -16.56 7.58
N ILE A 128 1.87 -15.36 8.12
CA ILE A 128 2.64 -14.34 7.39
C ILE A 128 4.12 -14.75 7.39
N ILE A 129 4.68 -14.96 6.20
CA ILE A 129 6.05 -15.45 6.01
C ILE A 129 7.05 -14.32 5.69
N GLY A 130 6.55 -13.13 5.38
CA GLY A 130 7.36 -11.95 5.09
C GLY A 130 6.69 -11.03 4.08
N GLY A 131 7.51 -10.33 3.30
CA GLY A 131 7.01 -9.40 2.30
C GLY A 131 8.10 -8.49 1.76
N PHE A 132 7.71 -7.52 0.95
CA PHE A 132 8.60 -6.55 0.36
C PHE A 132 7.89 -5.23 0.08
N ALA A 133 8.67 -4.18 -0.16
CA ALA A 133 8.20 -2.82 -0.41
C ALA A 133 8.51 -2.38 -1.85
N ILE A 134 7.59 -1.62 -2.44
CA ILE A 134 7.73 -0.95 -3.73
C ILE A 134 7.38 0.53 -3.53
N VAL A 135 8.13 1.42 -4.17
CA VAL A 135 7.84 2.86 -4.22
C VAL A 135 7.02 3.13 -5.47
N GLU A 136 5.79 3.63 -5.35
CA GLU A 136 4.96 3.95 -6.52
C GLU A 136 5.15 5.43 -6.96
N PRO A 137 5.16 5.74 -8.27
CA PRO A 137 5.02 4.83 -9.40
C PRO A 137 6.36 4.29 -9.95
N GLU A 138 7.40 4.12 -9.12
CA GLU A 138 8.67 3.58 -9.61
C GLU A 138 8.50 2.11 -10.03
N TYR A 139 8.80 1.81 -11.29
CA TYR A 139 8.73 0.45 -11.81
C TYR A 139 10.01 -0.31 -11.46
N GLY A 140 9.87 -1.48 -10.84
CA GLY A 140 10.88 -2.53 -10.83
C GLY A 140 11.87 -2.54 -9.66
N THR A 141 11.97 -1.49 -8.84
CA THR A 141 12.82 -1.57 -7.64
C THR A 141 12.06 -2.16 -6.46
N ILE A 142 12.55 -3.28 -5.96
CA ILE A 142 12.02 -3.97 -4.79
C ILE A 142 12.94 -3.73 -3.60
N TYR A 143 12.35 -3.41 -2.45
CA TYR A 143 13.04 -3.22 -1.19
C TYR A 143 12.54 -4.23 -0.16
N ASN A 144 13.35 -4.48 0.85
CA ASN A 144 12.90 -5.16 2.04
C ASN A 144 11.82 -4.35 2.77
N LEU A 145 11.07 -5.02 3.64
CA LEU A 145 10.06 -4.37 4.48
C LEU A 145 10.65 -3.30 5.40
N ASP A 146 11.96 -3.29 5.66
CA ASP A 146 12.66 -2.24 6.43
C ASP A 146 13.22 -1.11 5.54
N GLY A 147 12.97 -1.18 4.22
CA GLY A 147 13.46 -0.22 3.24
C GLY A 147 14.90 -0.45 2.75
N SER A 148 15.58 -1.51 3.18
CA SER A 148 16.89 -1.84 2.61
C SER A 148 16.74 -2.34 1.17
N LYS A 149 17.74 -2.09 0.31
CA LYS A 149 17.72 -2.62 -1.05
C LYS A 149 17.86 -4.14 -1.01
N ILE A 150 17.06 -4.85 -1.81
CA ILE A 150 17.26 -6.28 -2.02
C ILE A 150 18.52 -6.46 -2.86
N ILE A 151 19.48 -7.23 -2.34
CA ILE A 151 20.68 -7.62 -3.07
C ILE A 151 20.51 -9.10 -3.39
N SER A 152 20.23 -9.44 -4.65
CA SER A 152 20.27 -10.83 -5.10
C SER A 152 21.69 -11.37 -4.90
N LYS A 153 21.82 -12.46 -4.15
CA LYS A 153 23.08 -13.18 -3.98
C LYS A 153 23.34 -14.13 -5.13
#